data_AF-A6NY68-F1
#
_entry.id   AF-A6NY68-F1
#
_cell.length_a   1.000
_cell.length_b   1.000
_cell.length_c   1.000
_cell.angle_alpha   90.00
_cell.angle_beta   90.00
_cell.angle_gamma   90.00
#
_symmetry.space_group_name_H-M   'P 1'
#
loop_
_entity.id
_entity.type
_entity.pdbx_description
1 polymer ?
#
loop_
_entity_poly.entity_id
_entity_poly.type
_entity_poly.pdbx_seq_one_letter_code
_entity_poly.pdbx_strand_id
1 'polypeptide(L)'
;MTAGYFESVKEGEYMQEWTDGVKLAVDVLVACVIVVALLVCGTLARSIMLAMDKERAASADVLEYRVARMYDNEECYAQDIVSLVLEYQGSPAVNVTTKGGAVMKWDSVAHHTPLTSANISAALNQAATYLCTLSYDANGTLASYNFKEV
;
A
#
# COMPACT_ATOMS: atom_id res chain seq x y z
N MET A 1 -45.74 38.10 61.67
CA MET A 1 -45.51 36.72 61.16
C MET A 1 -45.00 36.70 59.72
N THR A 2 -44.73 37.84 59.08
CA THR A 2 -44.42 37.96 57.64
C THR A 2 -42.92 38.10 57.32
N ALA A 3 -42.08 38.46 58.30
CA ALA A 3 -40.64 38.66 58.07
C ALA A 3 -39.87 37.33 57.85
N GLY A 4 -40.10 36.32 58.69
CA GLY A 4 -39.39 35.04 58.59
C GLY A 4 -39.75 34.20 57.36
N TYR A 5 -40.96 34.37 56.80
CA TYR A 5 -41.37 33.68 55.58
C TYR A 5 -40.68 34.25 54.32
N PHE A 6 -40.33 35.54 54.35
CA PHE A 6 -39.65 36.21 53.23
C PHE A 6 -38.15 35.88 53.19
N GLU A 7 -37.53 35.66 54.36
CA GLU A 7 -36.15 35.17 54.48
C GLU A 7 -36.01 33.72 54.01
N SER A 8 -36.93 32.82 54.41
CA SER A 8 -36.88 31.41 53.99
C SER A 8 -37.10 31.21 52.49
N VAL A 9 -37.88 32.08 51.83
CA VAL A 9 -38.08 32.03 50.36
C VAL A 9 -36.82 32.48 49.62
N LYS A 10 -36.15 33.54 50.10
CA LYS A 10 -34.87 33.98 49.53
C LYS A 10 -33.79 32.92 49.67
N GLU A 11 -33.66 32.29 50.84
CA GLU A 11 -32.71 31.20 51.06
C GLU A 11 -32.97 30.00 50.13
N GLY A 12 -34.24 29.71 49.82
CA GLY A 12 -34.64 28.68 48.85
C GLY A 12 -34.22 28.99 47.41
N GLU A 13 -34.36 30.24 46.97
CA GLU A 13 -33.91 30.69 45.64
C GLU A 13 -32.38 30.65 45.51
N TYR A 14 -31.65 31.13 46.53
CA TYR A 14 -30.18 31.04 46.54
C TYR A 14 -29.67 29.59 46.50
N MET A 15 -30.34 28.67 47.20
CA MET A 15 -29.97 27.24 47.17
C MET A 15 -30.23 26.59 45.81
N GLN A 16 -31.26 27.01 45.08
CA GLN A 16 -31.52 26.52 43.72
C GLN A 16 -30.48 27.06 42.73
N GLU A 17 -30.15 28.34 42.76
CA GLU A 17 -29.12 28.94 41.89
C GLU A 17 -27.74 28.31 42.12
N TRP A 18 -27.37 28.04 43.38
CA TRP A 18 -26.14 27.32 43.70
C TRP A 18 -26.14 25.89 43.18
N THR A 19 -27.25 25.17 43.36
CA THR A 19 -27.35 23.78 42.92
C THR A 19 -27.31 23.68 41.40
N ASP A 20 -27.94 24.60 40.68
CA ASP A 20 -27.93 24.61 39.22
C ASP A 20 -26.58 25.09 38.66
N GLY A 21 -25.90 26.01 39.33
CA GLY A 21 -24.51 26.37 39.01
C GLY A 21 -23.54 25.20 39.14
N VAL A 22 -23.69 24.37 40.18
CA VAL A 22 -22.87 23.16 40.36
C VAL A 22 -23.17 22.12 39.29
N LYS A 23 -24.43 21.89 38.93
CA LYS A 23 -24.79 20.94 37.84
C LYS A 23 -24.17 21.35 36.51
N LEU A 24 -24.26 22.64 36.16
CA LEU A 24 -23.69 23.17 34.91
C LEU A 24 -22.16 22.99 34.86
N ALA A 25 -21.47 23.22 35.98
CA ALA A 25 -20.04 23.01 36.06
C ALA A 25 -19.64 21.53 35.88
N VAL A 26 -20.42 20.60 36.45
CA VAL A 26 -20.20 19.16 36.30
C VAL A 26 -20.41 18.72 34.85
N ASP A 27 -21.46 19.19 34.20
CA ASP A 27 -21.74 18.85 32.80
C ASP A 27 -20.64 19.34 31.85
N VAL A 28 -20.11 20.54 32.08
CA VAL A 28 -18.98 21.08 31.31
C VAL A 28 -17.70 20.27 31.51
N LEU A 29 -17.46 19.79 32.74
CA LEU A 29 -16.27 18.98 33.06
C LEU A 29 -16.35 17.62 32.36
N VAL A 30 -17.52 16.97 32.39
CA VAL A 30 -17.76 15.70 31.68
C VAL A 30 -17.60 15.90 30.17
N ALA A 31 -18.16 16.98 29.61
CA ALA A 31 -18.01 17.30 28.19
C ALA A 31 -16.54 17.51 27.79
N CYS A 32 -15.74 18.20 28.61
CA CYS A 32 -14.30 18.37 28.36
C CYS A 32 -13.56 17.04 28.29
N VAL A 33 -13.85 16.10 29.21
CA VAL A 33 -13.20 14.78 29.21
C VAL A 33 -13.53 14.00 27.94
N ILE A 34 -14.79 14.04 27.50
CA ILE A 34 -15.23 13.37 26.26
C ILE A 34 -14.53 13.98 25.04
N VAL A 35 -14.45 15.31 24.96
CA VAL A 35 -13.79 16.00 23.82
C VAL A 35 -12.30 15.65 23.78
N VAL A 36 -11.61 15.64 24.91
CA VAL A 36 -10.19 15.25 24.97
C VAL A 36 -10.00 13.80 24.52
N ALA A 37 -10.87 12.88 24.96
CA ALA A 37 -10.81 11.49 24.52
C ALA A 37 -11.01 11.35 23.00
N LEU A 38 -11.97 12.08 22.42
CA LEU A 38 -12.21 12.08 20.97
C LEU A 38 -11.02 12.66 20.19
N LEU A 39 -10.39 13.74 20.70
CA LEU A 39 -9.20 14.33 20.10
C LEU A 39 -8.02 13.35 20.10
N VAL A 40 -7.77 12.68 21.22
CA VAL A 40 -6.71 11.67 21.35
C VAL A 40 -6.95 10.52 20.37
N CYS A 41 -8.16 9.95 20.34
CA CYS A 41 -8.52 8.91 19.37
C CYS A 41 -8.34 9.36 17.92
N GLY A 42 -8.73 10.60 17.59
CA GLY A 42 -8.53 11.16 16.25
C GLY A 42 -7.06 11.29 15.86
N THR A 43 -6.20 11.72 16.78
CA THR A 43 -4.75 11.84 16.52
C THR A 43 -4.08 10.47 16.35
N LEU A 44 -4.44 9.49 17.18
CA LEU A 44 -3.94 8.11 17.09
C LEU A 44 -4.35 7.45 15.77
N ALA A 45 -5.63 7.57 15.39
CA ALA A 45 -6.13 7.01 14.13
C ALA A 45 -5.37 7.56 12.91
N ARG A 46 -5.07 8.86 12.89
CA ARG A 46 -4.25 9.48 11.82
C ARG A 46 -2.82 8.96 11.82
N SER A 47 -2.18 8.82 13.00
CA SER A 47 -0.82 8.29 13.08
C SER A 47 -0.71 6.84 12.62
N ILE A 48 -1.70 6.00 12.95
CA ILE A 48 -1.74 4.59 12.54
C ILE A 48 -2.00 4.49 11.04
N MET A 49 -2.90 5.30 10.49
CA MET A 49 -3.18 5.30 9.06
C MET A 49 -1.93 5.66 8.24
N LEU A 50 -1.20 6.71 8.65
CA LEU A 50 0.05 7.10 7.99
C LEU A 50 1.15 6.02 8.11
N ALA A 51 1.24 5.35 9.26
CA ALA A 51 2.19 4.25 9.46
C ALA A 51 1.81 3.02 8.63
N MET A 52 0.52 2.66 8.59
CA MET A 52 0.00 1.51 7.84
C MET A 52 0.14 1.72 6.34
N ASP A 53 -0.08 2.93 5.82
CA ASP A 53 0.14 3.23 4.41
C ASP A 53 1.61 3.04 4.02
N LYS A 54 2.53 3.41 4.92
CA LYS A 54 3.98 3.21 4.73
C LYS A 54 4.36 1.72 4.79
N GLU A 55 3.80 0.96 5.73
CA GLU A 55 4.04 -0.48 5.83
C GLU A 55 3.45 -1.27 4.67
N ARG A 56 2.27 -0.87 4.16
CA ARG A 56 1.68 -1.49 2.96
C ARG A 56 2.57 -1.34 1.74
N ALA A 57 3.10 -0.12 1.51
CA ALA A 57 4.07 0.11 0.45
C ALA A 57 5.33 -0.75 0.61
N ALA A 58 5.89 -0.83 1.81
CA ALA A 58 7.06 -1.67 2.08
C ALA A 58 6.76 -3.18 1.94
N SER A 59 5.58 -3.62 2.32
CA SER A 59 5.18 -5.04 2.23
C SER A 59 4.91 -5.49 0.79
N ALA A 60 4.38 -4.61 -0.06
CA ALA A 60 4.20 -4.88 -1.49
C ALA A 60 5.56 -5.01 -2.19
N ASP A 61 6.48 -4.10 -1.89
CA ASP A 61 7.86 -4.13 -2.38
C ASP A 61 8.56 -5.45 -1.98
N VAL A 62 8.43 -5.87 -0.71
CA VAL A 62 9.00 -7.14 -0.23
C VAL A 62 8.43 -8.38 -0.95
N LEU A 63 7.14 -8.38 -1.32
CA LEU A 63 6.55 -9.47 -2.10
C LEU A 63 7.12 -9.51 -3.53
N GLU A 64 7.26 -8.34 -4.17
CA GLU A 64 7.90 -8.21 -5.49
C GLU A 64 9.36 -8.70 -5.44
N TYR A 65 10.11 -8.37 -4.40
CA TYR A 65 11.48 -8.88 -4.20
C TYR A 65 11.53 -10.41 -4.05
N ARG A 66 10.55 -11.02 -3.36
CA ARG A 66 10.51 -12.48 -3.18
C ARG A 66 10.19 -13.22 -4.48
N VAL A 67 9.25 -12.69 -5.27
CA VAL A 67 8.89 -13.26 -6.57
C VAL A 67 10.02 -13.08 -7.57
N ALA A 68 10.62 -11.88 -7.63
CA ALA A 68 11.76 -11.60 -8.49
C ALA A 68 12.90 -12.59 -8.18
N ARG A 69 13.32 -12.73 -6.92
CA ARG A 69 14.42 -13.63 -6.52
C ARG A 69 14.18 -15.10 -6.86
N MET A 70 12.93 -15.56 -6.97
CA MET A 70 12.66 -16.94 -7.41
C MET A 70 13.09 -17.17 -8.85
N TYR A 71 12.95 -16.17 -9.73
CA TYR A 71 13.38 -16.26 -11.12
C TYR A 71 14.89 -15.99 -11.34
N ASP A 72 15.66 -15.63 -10.32
CA ASP A 72 17.08 -15.33 -10.48
C ASP A 72 17.92 -16.61 -10.59
N ASN A 73 18.53 -16.86 -11.75
CA ASN A 73 19.28 -18.06 -12.12
C ASN A 73 18.45 -19.35 -12.21
N GLU A 74 17.14 -19.26 -12.42
CA GLU A 74 16.32 -20.43 -12.71
C GLU A 74 16.19 -20.64 -14.23
N GLU A 75 16.12 -21.92 -14.61
CA GLU A 75 15.87 -22.36 -15.97
C GLU A 75 14.36 -22.31 -16.23
N CYS A 76 13.94 -21.37 -17.07
CA CYS A 76 12.54 -21.15 -17.43
C CYS A 76 12.24 -21.67 -18.83
N TYR A 77 11.00 -22.11 -19.04
CA TYR A 77 10.52 -22.48 -20.37
C TYR A 77 10.02 -21.24 -21.12
N ALA A 78 9.94 -21.35 -22.46
CA ALA A 78 9.39 -20.29 -23.30
C ALA A 78 7.95 -19.88 -22.89
N GLN A 79 7.15 -20.80 -22.31
CA GLN A 79 5.80 -20.47 -21.83
C GLN A 79 5.80 -19.55 -20.62
N ASP A 80 6.79 -19.66 -19.74
CA ASP A 80 6.92 -18.78 -18.57
C ASP A 80 7.24 -17.35 -19.04
N ILE A 81 8.13 -17.23 -20.03
CA ILE A 81 8.47 -15.95 -20.66
C ILE A 81 7.23 -15.32 -21.33
N VAL A 82 6.43 -16.11 -22.06
CA VAL A 82 5.18 -15.61 -22.67
C VAL A 82 4.23 -15.08 -21.60
N SER A 83 4.11 -15.80 -20.48
CA SER A 83 3.25 -15.39 -19.36
C SER A 83 3.74 -14.08 -18.73
N LEU A 84 5.05 -13.96 -18.48
CA LEU A 84 5.70 -12.74 -17.98
C LEU A 84 5.50 -11.54 -18.91
N VAL A 85 5.68 -11.71 -20.23
CA VAL A 85 5.49 -10.62 -21.21
C VAL A 85 4.03 -10.15 -21.23
N LEU A 86 3.07 -11.08 -21.13
CA LEU A 86 1.64 -10.76 -21.12
C LEU A 86 1.17 -10.15 -19.80
N GLU A 87 1.81 -10.50 -18.68
CA GLU A 87 1.52 -9.97 -17.35
C GLU A 87 2.05 -8.55 -17.17
N TYR A 88 3.32 -8.30 -17.51
CA TYR A 88 3.97 -7.00 -17.25
C TYR A 88 3.86 -5.99 -18.38
N GLN A 89 3.55 -6.43 -19.62
CA GLN A 89 3.26 -5.58 -20.80
C GLN A 89 4.18 -4.35 -20.96
N GLY A 90 5.47 -4.51 -20.68
CA GLY A 90 6.49 -3.49 -20.89
C GLY A 90 7.12 -2.86 -19.63
N SER A 91 6.64 -3.14 -18.42
CA SER A 91 7.34 -2.71 -17.19
C SER A 91 7.14 -3.68 -16.02
N PRO A 92 8.20 -4.33 -15.51
CA PRO A 92 9.60 -4.35 -15.99
C PRO A 92 9.77 -4.89 -17.41
N ALA A 93 10.83 -4.47 -18.09
CA ALA A 93 11.11 -4.90 -19.46
C ALA A 93 11.53 -6.38 -19.50
N VAL A 94 11.13 -7.10 -20.56
CA VAL A 94 11.53 -8.49 -20.78
C VAL A 94 12.45 -8.56 -22.00
N ASN A 95 13.68 -9.02 -21.78
CA ASN A 95 14.69 -9.21 -22.82
C ASN A 95 14.98 -10.71 -22.95
N VAL A 96 15.01 -11.22 -24.17
CA VAL A 96 15.36 -12.63 -24.46
C VAL A 96 16.49 -12.66 -25.47
N THR A 97 17.59 -13.31 -25.11
CA THR A 97 18.75 -13.51 -26.00
C THR A 97 18.74 -14.94 -26.51
N THR A 98 18.62 -15.12 -27.83
CA THR A 98 18.67 -16.43 -28.47
C THR A 98 20.10 -16.94 -28.57
N LYS A 99 20.27 -18.24 -28.82
CA LYS A 99 21.57 -18.91 -29.00
C LYS A 99 22.39 -18.32 -30.17
N GLY A 100 21.71 -17.69 -31.13
CA GLY A 100 22.32 -16.95 -32.24
C GLY A 100 22.73 -15.51 -31.92
N GLY A 101 22.52 -15.04 -30.68
CA GLY A 101 22.83 -13.68 -30.23
C GLY A 101 21.79 -12.63 -30.62
N ALA A 102 20.64 -13.03 -31.17
CA ALA A 102 19.55 -12.10 -31.43
C ALA A 102 18.84 -11.76 -30.11
N VAL A 103 18.66 -10.46 -29.84
CA VAL A 103 17.98 -9.97 -28.64
C VAL A 103 16.56 -9.55 -29.02
N MET A 104 15.58 -10.23 -28.46
CA MET A 104 14.17 -9.86 -28.52
C MET A 104 13.83 -9.08 -27.26
N LYS A 105 13.16 -7.93 -27.41
CA LYS A 105 12.85 -7.02 -26.31
C LYS A 105 11.39 -6.61 -26.31
N TRP A 106 10.78 -6.66 -25.14
CA TRP A 106 9.45 -6.13 -24.85
C TRP A 106 9.58 -5.15 -23.69
N ASP A 107 9.53 -3.86 -24.01
CA ASP A 107 9.54 -2.77 -23.03
C ASP A 107 8.37 -1.80 -23.28
N SER A 108 8.20 -0.82 -22.40
CA SER A 108 7.11 0.16 -22.46
C SER A 108 7.13 1.08 -23.69
N VAL A 109 8.21 1.06 -24.47
CA VAL A 109 8.43 1.92 -25.64
C VAL A 109 8.31 1.13 -26.95
N ALA A 110 8.84 -0.08 -26.98
CA ALA A 110 8.93 -0.92 -28.16
C ALA A 110 8.75 -2.41 -27.81
N HIS A 111 7.92 -3.07 -28.62
CA HIS A 111 7.68 -4.50 -28.53
C HIS A 111 8.22 -5.17 -29.78
N HIS A 112 9.07 -6.19 -29.61
CA HIS A 112 9.62 -6.97 -30.72
C HIS A 112 8.52 -7.68 -31.53
N THR A 113 7.47 -8.12 -30.84
CA THR A 113 6.26 -8.70 -31.45
C THR A 113 5.01 -8.10 -30.81
N PRO A 114 3.83 -8.18 -31.47
CA PRO A 114 2.57 -7.80 -30.84
C PRO A 114 2.32 -8.62 -29.57
N LEU A 115 1.75 -7.99 -28.54
CA LEU A 115 1.45 -8.59 -27.22
C LEU A 115 0.31 -9.61 -27.28
N THR A 116 0.53 -10.71 -28.00
CA THR A 116 -0.38 -11.86 -28.05
C THR A 116 0.43 -13.13 -27.79
N SER A 117 -0.17 -14.08 -27.08
CA SER A 117 0.47 -15.35 -26.74
C SER A 117 0.99 -16.08 -27.99
N ALA A 118 0.22 -16.06 -29.09
CA ALA A 118 0.60 -16.69 -30.35
C ALA A 118 1.84 -16.05 -31.00
N ASN A 119 1.94 -14.71 -31.02
CA ASN A 119 3.07 -14.04 -31.67
C ASN A 119 4.36 -14.13 -30.85
N ILE A 120 4.25 -14.07 -29.51
CA ILE A 120 5.41 -14.20 -28.62
C ILE A 120 5.90 -15.65 -28.63
N SER A 121 5.00 -16.63 -28.53
CA SER A 121 5.36 -18.05 -28.59
C SER A 121 5.97 -18.46 -29.94
N ALA A 122 5.54 -17.85 -31.05
CA ALA A 122 6.11 -18.11 -32.37
C ALA A 122 7.53 -17.53 -32.55
N ALA A 123 7.85 -16.44 -31.83
CA ALA A 123 9.18 -15.84 -31.86
C ALA A 123 10.20 -16.60 -31.01
N LEU A 124 9.74 -17.29 -29.97
CA LEU A 124 10.59 -18.04 -29.05
C LEU A 124 10.80 -19.48 -29.50
N ASN A 125 12.01 -20.00 -29.27
CA ASN A 125 12.27 -21.42 -29.44
C ASN A 125 11.62 -22.20 -28.29
N GLN A 126 10.53 -22.90 -28.60
CA GLN A 126 9.73 -23.66 -27.62
C GLN A 126 10.44 -24.92 -27.09
N ALA A 127 11.47 -25.40 -27.79
CA ALA A 127 12.22 -26.59 -27.39
C ALA A 127 13.44 -26.27 -26.53
N ALA A 128 13.77 -24.99 -26.35
CA ALA A 128 14.93 -24.54 -25.59
C ALA A 128 14.55 -24.05 -24.19
N THR A 129 15.53 -24.10 -23.30
CA THR A 129 15.45 -23.58 -21.94
C THR A 129 16.17 -22.25 -21.87
N TYR A 130 15.69 -21.35 -21.01
CA TYR A 130 16.25 -20.01 -20.87
C TYR A 130 16.67 -19.77 -19.43
N LEU A 131 17.90 -19.32 -19.24
CA LEU A 131 18.37 -18.86 -17.95
C LEU A 131 17.88 -17.43 -17.72
N CYS A 132 17.13 -17.21 -16.65
CA CYS A 132 16.66 -15.88 -16.27
C CYS A 132 17.67 -15.17 -15.34
N THR A 133 17.91 -13.90 -15.61
CA THR A 133 18.73 -13.01 -14.79
C THR A 133 18.04 -11.67 -14.64
N LEU A 134 18.05 -11.12 -13.43
CA LEU A 134 17.33 -9.89 -13.12
C LEU A 134 18.28 -8.71 -13.14
N SER A 135 17.82 -7.59 -13.68
CA SER A 135 18.55 -6.33 -13.59
C SER A 135 17.71 -5.31 -12.83
N TYR A 136 18.33 -4.67 -11.85
CA TYR A 136 17.73 -3.65 -11.00
C TYR A 136 18.25 -2.25 -11.40
N ASP A 137 17.41 -1.24 -11.24
CA ASP A 137 17.81 0.15 -11.43
C ASP A 137 18.63 0.68 -10.24
N ALA A 138 19.11 1.93 -10.32
CA ALA A 138 19.87 2.55 -9.25
C ALA A 138 19.09 2.74 -7.93
N ASN A 139 17.76 2.59 -7.95
CA ASN A 139 16.89 2.70 -6.80
C ASN A 139 16.57 1.34 -6.16
N GLY A 140 17.04 0.24 -6.76
CA GLY A 140 16.76 -1.12 -6.33
C GLY A 140 15.46 -1.70 -6.91
N THR A 141 14.73 -0.95 -7.74
CA THR A 141 13.51 -1.44 -8.40
C THR A 141 13.88 -2.35 -9.56
N LEU A 142 13.10 -3.42 -9.78
CA LEU A 142 13.34 -4.35 -10.88
C LEU A 142 13.14 -3.62 -12.22
N ALA A 143 14.21 -3.52 -13.01
CA ALA A 143 14.21 -2.80 -14.29
C ALA A 143 13.94 -3.73 -15.47
N SER A 144 14.51 -4.94 -15.45
CA SER A 144 14.27 -5.93 -16.52
C SER A 144 14.52 -7.38 -16.11
N TYR A 145 13.75 -8.28 -16.71
CA TYR A 145 13.99 -9.71 -16.78
C TYR A 145 14.82 -10.02 -18.03
N ASN A 146 15.98 -10.63 -17.87
CA ASN A 146 16.88 -10.98 -18.97
C ASN A 146 17.00 -12.50 -19.07
N PHE A 147 16.38 -13.06 -20.09
CA PHE A 147 16.43 -14.48 -20.43
C PHE A 147 17.53 -14.74 -21.45
N LYS A 148 18.30 -15.80 -21.25
CA LYS A 148 19.32 -16.25 -22.20
C LYS A 148 19.11 -17.72 -22.52
N GLU A 149 18.94 -18.03 -23.80
CA GLU A 149 18.81 -19.41 -24.30
C GLU A 149 20.09 -20.21 -24.00
N VAL A 150 19.94 -21.44 -23.49
CA VAL A 150 21.04 -22.36 -23.13
C VAL A 150 21.18 -23.47 -24.19
#